data_AF-A0A933GF18-F1
#
_entry.id   AF-A0A933GF18-F1
#
_cell.length_a   1.000
_cell.length_b   1.000
_cell.length_c   1.000
_cell.angle_alpha   90.00
_cell.angle_beta   90.00
_cell.angle_gamma   90.00
#
_symmetry.space_group_name_H-M   'P 1'
#
loop_
_entity.id
_entity.type
_entity.pdbx_description
1 polymer ?
#
loop_
_entity_poly.entity_id
_entity_poly.type
_entity_poly.pdbx_seq_one_letter_code
_entity_poly.pdbx_strand_id
1 'polypeptide(L)'
;MLRARRFALVAVLLGLGGGALSAFSAATAAHTIQHSYLTKKKNRVEVPSHYEPLEFAEFLALPALPEEYTVPDWKIVAAYTRQPVSLDGYLAEVLPVPDGATYGRPPANGDVHLHLRAARPSQCFPVGPRADQVVVEVTPHFQPPARGWSFGALLSLCLRQARVRISGWLLHDYEHVHAQPSLGKDGLE
;
A
#
# COMPACT_ATOMS: atom_id res chain seq x y z
N MET A 1 -1.83 -44.83 20.53
CA MET A 1 -1.17 -43.58 20.92
C MET A 1 0.24 -43.58 20.34
N LEU A 2 0.66 -42.54 19.61
CA LEU A 2 2.08 -42.22 19.40
C LEU A 2 2.30 -40.75 19.74
N ARG A 3 3.33 -40.43 20.54
CA ARG A 3 3.79 -39.05 20.79
C ARG A 3 4.96 -38.76 19.84
N ALA A 4 5.00 -37.55 19.30
CA ALA A 4 6.08 -37.07 18.45
C ALA A 4 7.37 -36.79 19.24
N ARG A 5 8.51 -36.68 18.53
CA ARG A 5 9.65 -35.86 18.97
C ARG A 5 10.50 -35.35 17.80
N ARG A 6 11.08 -34.16 18.02
CA ARG A 6 12.09 -33.45 17.21
C ARG A 6 13.17 -32.96 18.20
N PHE A 7 14.36 -32.51 17.79
CA PHE A 7 14.96 -32.46 16.45
C PHE A 7 16.06 -33.58 16.37
N ALA A 8 17.24 -33.54 15.76
CA ALA A 8 17.97 -32.50 15.00
C ALA A 8 19.03 -33.15 14.09
N LEU A 9 19.63 -32.33 13.22
CA LEU A 9 20.97 -32.56 12.67
C LEU A 9 21.83 -31.34 13.03
N VAL A 10 23.07 -31.56 13.48
CA VAL A 10 24.01 -30.49 13.86
C VAL A 10 24.87 -30.10 12.66
N ALA A 11 25.05 -28.80 12.44
CA ALA A 11 26.13 -28.24 11.63
C ALA A 11 27.04 -27.39 12.54
N VAL A 12 28.35 -27.44 12.32
CA VAL A 12 29.36 -27.00 13.30
C VAL A 12 29.68 -25.51 13.19
N LEU A 13 29.74 -24.82 14.33
CA LEU A 13 30.31 -23.48 14.46
C LEU A 13 31.84 -23.55 14.51
N LEU A 14 32.50 -23.15 13.41
CA LEU A 14 33.93 -22.80 13.37
C LEU A 14 34.09 -21.55 12.51
N GLY A 15 34.45 -20.42 13.12
CA GLY A 15 34.58 -19.13 12.44
C GLY A 15 34.41 -17.93 13.38
N LEU A 16 35.45 -17.60 14.13
CA LEU A 16 35.50 -16.36 14.91
C LEU A 16 35.83 -15.16 14.00
N GLY A 17 34.85 -14.28 13.77
CA GLY A 17 35.06 -12.98 13.12
C GLY A 17 34.02 -12.62 12.04
N GLY A 18 33.53 -11.37 12.06
CA GLY A 18 32.87 -10.70 10.90
C GLY A 18 31.36 -10.91 10.70
N GLY A 19 30.77 -12.02 11.15
CA GLY A 19 29.38 -12.40 10.79
C GLY A 19 28.28 -11.40 11.18
N ALA A 20 28.23 -10.97 12.45
CA ALA A 20 27.10 -10.20 12.99
C ALA A 20 26.93 -8.80 12.33
N LEU A 21 28.03 -8.05 12.17
CA LEU A 21 28.01 -6.74 11.52
C LEU A 21 27.62 -6.85 10.03
N SER A 22 28.02 -7.94 9.36
CA SER A 22 27.71 -8.19 7.95
C SER A 22 26.21 -8.42 7.73
N ALA A 23 25.55 -9.19 8.59
CA ALA A 23 24.11 -9.45 8.51
C ALA A 23 23.27 -8.18 8.75
N PHE A 24 23.59 -7.40 9.79
CA PHE A 24 22.93 -6.11 10.05
C PHE A 24 23.15 -5.09 8.92
N SER A 25 24.37 -5.02 8.36
CA SER A 25 24.67 -4.15 7.21
C SER A 25 23.90 -4.58 5.95
N ALA A 26 23.74 -5.88 5.71
CA ALA A 26 22.98 -6.39 4.57
C ALA A 26 21.47 -6.12 4.71
N ALA A 27 20.89 -6.30 5.91
CA ALA A 27 19.48 -6.03 6.17
C ALA A 27 19.14 -4.52 6.05
N THR A 28 19.95 -3.66 6.66
CA THR A 28 19.76 -2.20 6.56
C THR A 28 19.97 -1.67 5.14
N ALA A 29 20.93 -2.22 4.38
CA ALA A 29 21.09 -1.91 2.96
C ALA A 29 19.89 -2.38 2.12
N ALA A 30 19.36 -3.59 2.37
CA ALA A 30 18.19 -4.11 1.68
C ALA A 30 16.95 -3.22 1.92
N HIS A 31 16.67 -2.87 3.18
CA HIS A 31 15.58 -1.94 3.55
C HIS A 31 15.73 -0.58 2.85
N THR A 32 16.94 -0.01 2.84
CA THR A 32 17.25 1.26 2.15
C THR A 32 16.98 1.19 0.64
N ILE A 33 17.30 0.05 0.00
CA ILE A 33 17.04 -0.18 -1.43
C ILE A 33 15.53 -0.35 -1.70
N GLN A 34 14.81 -1.06 -0.82
CA GLN A 34 13.37 -1.28 -0.93
C GLN A 34 12.59 0.04 -0.80
N HIS A 35 12.87 0.80 0.26
CA HIS A 35 12.36 2.16 0.48
C HIS A 35 12.66 3.04 -0.73
N SER A 36 13.91 3.13 -1.20
CA SER A 36 14.29 3.96 -2.34
C SER A 36 13.55 3.60 -3.64
N TYR A 37 13.33 2.30 -3.90
CA TYR A 37 12.52 1.84 -5.03
C TYR A 37 11.04 2.27 -4.89
N LEU A 38 10.45 2.11 -3.70
CA LEU A 38 9.05 2.48 -3.46
C LEU A 38 8.86 4.01 -3.52
N THR A 39 9.76 4.80 -2.93
CA THR A 39 9.80 6.26 -3.11
C THR A 39 9.85 6.63 -4.60
N LYS A 40 10.74 6.00 -5.39
CA LYS A 40 10.84 6.25 -6.84
C LYS A 40 9.58 5.84 -7.61
N LYS A 41 8.83 4.83 -7.13
CA LYS A 41 7.57 4.39 -7.74
C LYS A 41 6.39 5.28 -7.32
N LYS A 42 6.35 5.81 -6.10
CA LYS A 42 5.35 6.82 -5.69
C LYS A 42 5.55 8.14 -6.45
N ASN A 43 6.79 8.47 -6.81
CA ASN A 43 7.17 9.68 -7.56
C ASN A 43 7.27 9.54 -9.10
N ARG A 44 6.61 8.55 -9.71
CA ARG A 44 6.71 8.32 -11.17
C ARG A 44 5.85 9.30 -11.98
N VAL A 45 6.46 9.96 -12.96
CA VAL A 45 5.80 10.87 -13.93
C VAL A 45 5.31 10.16 -15.21
N GLU A 46 5.66 8.89 -15.37
CA GLU A 46 5.33 8.09 -16.55
C GLU A 46 3.84 7.75 -16.57
N VAL A 47 3.11 8.30 -17.57
CA VAL A 47 1.68 8.04 -17.79
C VAL A 47 1.52 6.84 -18.73
N PRO A 48 0.90 5.73 -18.28
CA PRO A 48 0.60 4.58 -19.14
C PRO A 48 -0.24 4.93 -20.36
N SER A 49 0.07 4.29 -21.49
CA SER A 49 -0.78 4.29 -22.69
C SER A 49 -2.00 3.38 -22.57
N HIS A 50 -1.98 2.44 -21.62
CA HIS A 50 -3.08 1.54 -21.29
C HIS A 50 -3.13 1.29 -19.77
N TYR A 51 -4.33 0.99 -19.25
CA TYR A 51 -4.55 0.61 -17.87
C TYR A 51 -5.44 -0.63 -17.87
N GLU A 52 -5.00 -1.71 -17.23
CA GLU A 52 -5.81 -2.92 -17.09
C GLU A 52 -7.01 -2.62 -16.17
N PRO A 53 -8.22 -3.11 -16.46
CA PRO A 53 -9.30 -3.13 -15.47
C PRO A 53 -8.88 -3.98 -14.26
N LEU A 54 -9.18 -3.51 -13.06
CA LEU A 54 -8.99 -4.25 -11.81
C LEU A 54 -10.27 -4.15 -10.98
N GLU A 55 -10.79 -5.29 -10.54
CA GLU A 55 -11.98 -5.34 -9.68
C GLU A 55 -11.60 -5.28 -8.19
N PHE A 56 -12.55 -4.82 -7.35
CA PHE A 56 -12.35 -4.74 -5.90
C PHE A 56 -12.01 -6.10 -5.27
N ALA A 57 -12.62 -7.17 -5.75
CA ALA A 57 -12.34 -8.53 -5.27
C ALA A 57 -10.92 -8.99 -5.63
N GLU A 58 -10.36 -8.52 -6.74
CA GLU A 58 -8.99 -8.84 -7.17
C GLU A 58 -7.97 -8.05 -6.36
N PHE A 59 -8.22 -6.75 -6.11
CA PHE A 59 -7.38 -5.93 -5.23
C PHE A 59 -7.35 -6.50 -3.80
N LEU A 60 -8.52 -6.84 -3.24
CA LEU A 60 -8.63 -7.39 -1.88
C LEU A 60 -8.12 -8.84 -1.77
N ALA A 61 -7.87 -9.52 -2.89
CA ALA A 61 -7.22 -10.82 -2.96
C ALA A 61 -5.70 -10.75 -3.25
N LEU A 62 -5.12 -9.54 -3.35
CA LEU A 62 -3.66 -9.38 -3.44
C LEU A 62 -2.98 -9.92 -2.17
N PRO A 63 -1.76 -10.48 -2.26
CA PRO A 63 -1.06 -10.97 -1.08
C PRO A 63 -0.81 -9.85 -0.06
N ALA A 64 -1.32 -10.04 1.16
CA ALA A 64 -0.91 -9.23 2.31
C ALA A 64 0.54 -9.60 2.68
N LEU A 65 1.44 -8.62 2.69
CA LEU A 65 2.86 -8.80 2.99
C LEU A 65 3.22 -8.14 4.33
N PRO A 66 4.26 -8.63 5.03
CA PRO A 66 4.79 -7.95 6.22
C PRO A 66 5.43 -6.61 5.84
N GLU A 67 5.63 -5.76 6.85
CA GLU A 67 6.45 -4.54 6.76
C GLU A 67 7.90 -4.87 6.36
N GLU A 68 8.52 -5.83 7.05
CA GLU A 68 9.87 -6.33 6.74
C GLU A 68 9.81 -7.36 5.59
N TYR A 69 9.92 -6.90 4.35
CA TYR A 69 9.92 -7.78 3.17
C TYR A 69 11.10 -8.77 3.15
N THR A 70 10.80 -10.07 3.08
CA THR A 70 11.80 -11.07 2.70
C THR A 70 12.11 -10.99 1.19
N VAL A 71 13.18 -11.68 0.74
CA VAL A 71 13.54 -11.74 -0.69
C VAL A 71 12.42 -12.33 -1.58
N PRO A 72 11.65 -13.36 -1.15
CA PRO A 72 10.39 -13.74 -1.77
C PRO A 72 9.36 -12.60 -1.86
N ASP A 73 9.04 -11.93 -0.76
CA ASP A 73 8.01 -10.87 -0.73
C ASP A 73 8.37 -9.71 -1.66
N TRP A 74 9.65 -9.36 -1.73
CA TRP A 74 10.14 -8.32 -2.64
C TRP A 74 9.87 -8.64 -4.12
N LYS A 75 9.84 -9.92 -4.53
CA LYS A 75 9.46 -10.30 -5.91
C LYS A 75 7.97 -10.03 -6.17
N ILE A 76 7.12 -10.22 -5.16
CA ILE A 76 5.68 -9.94 -5.22
C ILE A 76 5.48 -8.42 -5.34
N VAL A 77 6.06 -7.63 -4.42
CA VAL A 77 6.04 -6.15 -4.47
C VAL A 77 6.54 -5.63 -5.82
N ALA A 78 7.69 -6.10 -6.28
CA ALA A 78 8.32 -5.62 -7.50
C ALA A 78 7.55 -6.00 -8.78
N ALA A 79 6.68 -7.02 -8.74
CA ALA A 79 5.79 -7.39 -9.83
C ALA A 79 4.55 -6.48 -9.87
N TYR A 80 3.73 -6.47 -8.82
CA TYR A 80 2.48 -5.70 -8.78
C TYR A 80 2.73 -4.18 -8.89
N THR A 81 3.81 -3.66 -8.28
CA THR A 81 4.17 -2.22 -8.37
C THR A 81 4.49 -1.74 -9.80
N ARG A 82 4.51 -2.63 -10.80
CA ARG A 82 4.68 -2.30 -12.23
C ARG A 82 3.38 -2.35 -13.04
N GLN A 83 2.23 -2.65 -12.45
CA GLN A 83 0.97 -2.79 -13.17
C GLN A 83 0.22 -1.44 -13.22
N PRO A 84 -0.10 -0.92 -14.41
CA PRO A 84 -1.02 0.20 -14.57
C PRO A 84 -2.46 -0.32 -14.54
N VAL A 85 -3.29 0.20 -13.64
CA VAL A 85 -4.63 -0.33 -13.37
C VAL A 85 -5.69 0.78 -13.36
N SER A 86 -6.94 0.39 -13.62
CA SER A 86 -8.12 1.24 -13.48
C SER A 86 -9.20 0.55 -12.66
N LEU A 87 -9.81 1.30 -11.74
CA LEU A 87 -10.76 0.82 -10.73
C LEU A 87 -12.02 1.69 -10.75
N ASP A 88 -13.18 1.07 -10.95
CA ASP A 88 -14.49 1.74 -10.94
C ASP A 88 -15.19 1.57 -9.59
N GLY A 89 -15.45 2.66 -8.88
CA GLY A 89 -16.09 2.60 -7.56
C GLY A 89 -16.71 3.92 -7.12
N TYR A 90 -16.91 4.06 -5.81
CA TYR A 90 -17.47 5.24 -5.16
C TYR A 90 -16.53 5.71 -4.05
N LEU A 91 -16.40 7.02 -3.88
CA LEU A 91 -15.65 7.60 -2.76
C LEU A 91 -16.47 7.47 -1.46
N ALA A 92 -15.94 6.71 -0.51
CA ALA A 92 -16.46 6.64 0.86
C ALA A 92 -15.85 7.74 1.74
N GLU A 93 -14.63 8.17 1.45
CA GLU A 93 -13.93 9.23 2.18
C GLU A 93 -12.90 9.92 1.29
N VAL A 94 -12.61 11.18 1.60
CA VAL A 94 -11.52 11.99 1.03
C VAL A 94 -10.80 12.64 2.21
N LEU A 95 -9.52 12.34 2.37
CA LEU A 95 -8.70 12.81 3.50
C LEU A 95 -7.58 13.74 2.99
N PRO A 96 -7.45 14.97 3.52
CA PRO A 96 -6.24 15.76 3.35
C PRO A 96 -5.15 15.25 4.32
N VAL A 97 -3.96 14.96 3.79
CA VAL A 97 -2.83 14.42 4.55
C VAL A 97 -1.74 15.50 4.64
N PRO A 98 -1.67 16.28 5.74
CA PRO A 98 -0.98 17.56 5.75
C PRO A 98 0.54 17.47 5.94
N ASP A 99 1.07 16.33 6.38
CA ASP A 99 2.51 16.12 6.59
C ASP A 99 3.28 15.91 5.28
N GLY A 100 2.63 15.37 4.24
CA GLY A 100 3.31 14.92 3.03
C GLY A 100 4.25 13.72 3.26
N ALA A 101 4.07 12.99 4.37
CA ALA A 101 4.88 11.83 4.73
C ALA A 101 4.80 10.73 3.66
N THR A 102 3.67 10.66 2.94
CA THR A 102 3.44 9.83 1.76
C THR A 102 4.25 10.28 0.53
N TYR A 103 5.58 10.12 0.61
CA TYR A 103 6.57 10.11 -0.47
C TYR A 103 6.25 10.95 -1.73
N GLY A 104 6.40 12.28 -1.68
CA GLY A 104 6.49 13.05 -2.93
C GLY A 104 6.07 14.51 -2.92
N ARG A 105 5.85 15.11 -1.75
CA ARG A 105 5.67 16.56 -1.62
C ARG A 105 6.64 17.11 -0.58
N PRO A 106 7.18 18.34 -0.75
CA PRO A 106 7.49 19.18 0.39
C PRO A 106 6.21 19.42 1.19
N PRO A 107 6.22 19.36 2.54
CA PRO A 107 5.00 19.38 3.37
C PRO A 107 4.03 20.54 3.09
N ALA A 108 4.55 21.69 2.65
CA ALA A 108 3.80 22.92 2.37
C ALA A 108 2.59 22.78 1.41
N ASN A 109 2.49 21.69 0.64
CA ASN A 109 1.43 21.49 -0.35
C ASN A 109 0.38 20.42 0.03
N GLY A 110 0.60 19.58 1.05
CA GLY A 110 -0.28 18.50 1.54
C GLY A 110 -0.71 17.44 0.52
N ASP A 111 -0.86 16.16 0.90
CA ASP A 111 -1.36 15.11 0.01
C ASP A 111 -2.88 14.88 0.15
N VAL A 112 -3.50 14.10 -0.76
CA VAL A 112 -4.92 13.72 -0.67
C VAL A 112 -5.09 12.22 -0.85
N HIS A 113 -5.65 11.57 0.16
CA HIS A 113 -6.02 10.15 0.12
C HIS A 113 -7.51 10.00 -0.19
N LEU A 114 -7.84 8.97 -0.95
CA LEU A 114 -9.19 8.59 -1.35
C LEU A 114 -9.45 7.17 -0.87
N HIS A 115 -10.54 6.95 -0.13
CA HIS A 115 -11.00 5.61 0.22
C HIS A 115 -12.18 5.24 -0.68
N LEU A 116 -11.97 4.27 -1.56
CA LEU A 116 -12.96 3.81 -2.52
C LEU A 116 -13.68 2.54 -2.05
N ARG A 117 -14.91 2.34 -2.52
CA ARG A 117 -15.72 1.11 -2.38
C ARG A 117 -16.36 0.69 -3.71
N ALA A 118 -16.61 -0.60 -3.88
CA ALA A 118 -17.37 -1.15 -5.02
C ALA A 118 -18.84 -0.72 -5.00
N ALA A 119 -19.52 -0.93 -3.86
CA ALA A 119 -20.90 -0.54 -3.64
C ALA A 119 -21.00 0.92 -3.20
N ARG A 120 -22.09 1.61 -3.57
CA ARG A 120 -22.34 3.02 -3.26
C ARG A 120 -22.61 3.24 -1.76
N PRO A 121 -21.77 4.00 -1.02
CA PRO A 121 -22.09 4.46 0.33
C PRO A 121 -23.41 5.23 0.44
N SER A 122 -24.00 5.25 1.63
CA SER A 122 -25.11 6.14 1.98
C SER A 122 -24.70 7.61 2.10
N GLN A 123 -23.44 7.87 2.49
CA GLN A 123 -22.86 9.19 2.68
C GLN A 123 -21.33 9.17 2.50
N CYS A 124 -20.73 10.35 2.41
CA CYS A 124 -19.28 10.55 2.52
C CYS A 124 -18.85 10.63 4.00
N PHE A 125 -17.59 10.33 4.29
CA PHE A 125 -16.97 10.25 5.63
C PHE A 125 -17.46 9.01 6.42
N PRO A 126 -16.56 8.30 7.12
CA PRO A 126 -16.22 6.93 6.76
C PRO A 126 -17.36 5.95 7.08
N VAL A 127 -18.03 5.47 6.03
CA VAL A 127 -19.10 4.47 6.12
C VAL A 127 -18.53 3.05 6.01
N GLY A 128 -18.86 2.20 6.99
CA GLY A 128 -18.56 0.76 7.01
C GLY A 128 -17.09 0.38 7.29
N PRO A 129 -16.75 -0.93 7.32
CA PRO A 129 -15.42 -1.43 7.68
C PRO A 129 -14.29 -0.88 6.79
N ARG A 130 -13.11 -0.61 7.37
CA ARG A 130 -11.93 -0.21 6.59
C ARG A 130 -11.39 -1.32 5.67
N ALA A 131 -11.64 -2.59 6.00
CA ALA A 131 -11.13 -3.75 5.26
C ALA A 131 -11.69 -3.87 3.82
N ASP A 132 -12.90 -3.38 3.57
CA ASP A 132 -13.53 -3.38 2.24
C ASP A 132 -13.40 -2.01 1.53
N GLN A 133 -12.30 -1.31 1.79
CA GLN A 133 -11.91 -0.05 1.15
C GLN A 133 -10.56 -0.18 0.43
N VAL A 134 -10.47 0.40 -0.77
CA VAL A 134 -9.18 0.57 -1.47
C VAL A 134 -8.69 1.99 -1.23
N VAL A 135 -7.46 2.13 -0.72
CA VAL A 135 -6.79 3.42 -0.57
C VAL A 135 -6.13 3.81 -1.90
N VAL A 136 -6.35 5.05 -2.33
CA VAL A 136 -5.71 5.68 -3.49
C VAL A 136 -5.08 6.99 -3.06
N GLU A 137 -3.82 7.19 -3.45
CA GLU A 137 -3.02 8.40 -3.14
C GLU A 137 -2.89 9.28 -4.38
N VAL A 138 -3.18 10.56 -4.25
CA VAL A 138 -3.28 11.51 -5.39
C VAL A 138 -1.93 12.13 -5.71
N THR A 139 -0.97 11.27 -6.04
CA THR A 139 0.45 11.60 -6.29
C THR A 139 0.59 12.71 -7.35
N PRO A 140 1.33 13.82 -7.10
CA PRO A 140 1.19 15.04 -7.91
C PRO A 140 1.99 14.97 -9.21
N HIS A 141 3.14 14.31 -9.14
CA HIS A 141 4.00 14.03 -10.29
C HIS A 141 3.33 13.13 -11.32
N PHE A 142 2.33 12.35 -10.91
CA PHE A 142 1.49 11.51 -11.78
C PHE A 142 0.21 12.23 -12.26
N GLN A 143 0.10 13.56 -12.12
CA GLN A 143 -1.02 14.32 -12.67
C GLN A 143 -0.68 14.87 -14.07
N PRO A 144 -1.19 14.27 -15.17
CA PRO A 144 -1.40 15.04 -16.39
C PRO A 144 -2.30 16.27 -16.07
N PRO A 145 -2.28 17.35 -16.87
CA PRO A 145 -2.67 18.72 -16.46
C PRO A 145 -4.17 18.99 -16.15
N ALA A 146 -4.94 17.96 -15.79
CA ALA A 146 -6.32 18.03 -15.34
C ALA A 146 -6.44 18.70 -13.96
N ARG A 147 -7.13 19.85 -13.92
CA ARG A 147 -7.40 20.65 -12.70
C ARG A 147 -8.41 19.99 -11.71
N GLY A 148 -8.70 18.70 -11.86
CA GLY A 148 -9.75 17.99 -11.14
C GLY A 148 -9.33 17.43 -9.77
N TRP A 149 -8.02 17.29 -9.51
CA TRP A 149 -7.47 16.58 -8.34
C TRP A 149 -7.39 17.43 -7.05
N SER A 150 -8.19 18.49 -6.93
CA SER A 150 -8.25 19.28 -5.69
C SER A 150 -9.11 18.59 -4.63
N PHE A 151 -8.76 18.74 -3.35
CA PHE A 151 -9.55 18.24 -2.22
C PHE A 151 -11.03 18.61 -2.33
N GLY A 152 -11.34 19.87 -2.67
CA GLY A 152 -12.71 20.36 -2.83
C GLY A 152 -13.47 19.66 -3.97
N ALA A 153 -12.83 19.40 -5.10
CA ALA A 153 -13.46 18.68 -6.22
C ALA A 153 -13.70 17.19 -5.90
N LEU A 154 -12.73 16.54 -5.26
CA LEU A 154 -12.80 15.14 -4.84
C LEU A 154 -13.86 14.94 -3.74
N LEU A 155 -13.87 15.81 -2.72
CA LEU A 155 -14.92 15.85 -1.70
C LEU A 155 -16.31 16.09 -2.33
N SER A 156 -16.40 16.95 -3.35
CA SER A 156 -17.66 17.19 -4.06
C SER A 156 -18.18 15.96 -4.81
N LEU A 157 -17.30 15.09 -5.33
CA LEU A 157 -17.66 13.79 -5.91
C LEU A 157 -18.13 12.81 -4.82
N CYS A 158 -17.44 12.78 -3.68
CA CYS A 158 -17.79 11.96 -2.51
C CYS A 158 -19.15 12.37 -1.91
N LEU A 159 -19.41 13.66 -1.71
CA LEU A 159 -20.69 14.16 -1.20
C LEU A 159 -21.87 13.86 -2.15
N ARG A 160 -21.66 13.88 -3.47
CA ARG A 160 -22.67 13.44 -4.45
C ARG A 160 -22.87 11.91 -4.51
N GLN A 161 -21.97 11.14 -3.89
CA GLN A 161 -21.90 9.69 -4.05
C GLN A 161 -21.88 9.28 -5.53
N ALA A 162 -21.03 9.98 -6.30
CA ALA A 162 -20.82 9.75 -7.72
C ALA A 162 -19.95 8.51 -7.94
N ARG A 163 -20.28 7.69 -8.95
CA ARG A 163 -19.37 6.63 -9.42
C ARG A 163 -18.20 7.29 -10.15
N VAL A 164 -16.99 6.87 -9.82
CA VAL A 164 -15.73 7.37 -10.38
C VAL A 164 -14.92 6.22 -10.94
N ARG A 165 -14.19 6.48 -12.03
CA ARG A 165 -13.05 5.67 -12.45
C ARG A 165 -11.78 6.34 -11.96
N ILE A 166 -10.98 5.61 -11.21
CA ILE A 166 -9.59 6.00 -10.93
C ILE A 166 -8.69 5.20 -11.87
N SER A 167 -7.57 5.79 -12.29
CA SER A 167 -6.56 5.12 -13.09
C SER A 167 -5.18 5.55 -12.62
N GLY A 168 -4.28 4.60 -12.48
CA GLY A 168 -2.96 4.83 -11.90
C GLY A 168 -2.11 3.57 -11.93
N TRP A 169 -1.24 3.43 -10.94
CA TRP A 169 -0.38 2.28 -10.80
C TRP A 169 -0.63 1.60 -9.46
N LEU A 170 -0.56 0.27 -9.42
CA LEU A 170 -0.41 -0.42 -8.14
C LEU A 170 0.92 -0.04 -7.46
N LEU A 171 0.90 -0.09 -6.14
CA LEU A 171 2.00 0.13 -5.22
C LEU A 171 1.67 -0.65 -3.94
N HIS A 172 2.66 -1.31 -3.34
CA HIS A 172 2.54 -1.74 -1.95
C HIS A 172 3.10 -0.64 -1.05
N ASP A 173 2.27 -0.08 -0.17
CA ASP A 173 2.73 0.83 0.87
C ASP A 173 2.79 0.09 2.20
N TYR A 174 3.98 -0.04 2.76
CA TYR A 174 4.23 -0.77 4.00
C TYR A 174 4.09 0.11 5.24
N GLU A 175 4.19 1.43 5.11
CA GLU A 175 4.11 2.36 6.26
C GLU A 175 2.69 2.41 6.84
N HIS A 176 1.70 2.07 6.02
CA HIS A 176 0.31 1.91 6.44
C HIS A 176 -0.05 0.53 7.01
N VAL A 177 0.87 -0.45 7.04
CA VAL A 177 0.64 -1.76 7.69
C VAL A 177 0.42 -1.61 9.20
N HIS A 178 1.06 -0.61 9.82
CA HIS A 178 0.84 -0.22 11.23
C HIS A 178 -0.60 0.19 11.58
N ALA A 179 -1.42 0.56 10.59
CA ALA A 179 -2.74 1.15 10.81
C ALA A 179 -3.87 0.13 11.05
N GLN A 180 -3.61 -1.18 10.95
CA GLN A 180 -4.54 -2.20 11.42
C GLN A 180 -4.15 -2.63 12.85
N PRO A 181 -4.97 -2.36 13.88
CA PRO A 181 -4.84 -3.05 15.15
C PRO A 181 -4.95 -4.55 14.89
N SER A 182 -3.96 -5.32 15.35
CA SER A 182 -4.04 -6.78 15.29
C SER A 182 -5.36 -7.22 15.94
N LEU A 183 -6.22 -7.91 15.19
CA LEU A 183 -7.48 -8.45 15.72
C LEU A 183 -7.18 -9.26 16.98
N GLY A 184 -7.60 -8.72 18.12
CA GLY A 184 -7.28 -9.26 19.44
C GLY A 184 -7.74 -10.71 19.55
N LYS A 185 -6.92 -11.55 20.19
CA LYS A 185 -7.27 -12.96 20.42
C LYS A 185 -8.28 -13.16 21.56
N ASP A 186 -8.82 -12.05 22.06
CA ASP A 186 -9.63 -11.94 23.26
C ASP A 186 -11.09 -11.71 22.83
N GLY A 187 -11.77 -12.81 22.51
CA GLY A 187 -13.12 -12.80 21.91
C GLY A 187 -13.81 -14.17 21.92
N LEU A 188 -13.54 -14.98 22.96
CA LEU A 188 -14.16 -16.29 23.20
C LEU A 188 -14.36 -16.52 24.71
N GLU A 189 -15.33 -15.82 25.28
CA GLU A 189 -16.17 -16.27 26.41
C GLU A 189 -17.63 -15.84 26.15
#